data_AF-A0AAW1URN3-F1
#
_entry.id   AF-A0AAW1URN3-F1
#
_cell.length_a   1.000
_cell.length_b   1.000
_cell.length_c   1.000
_cell.angle_alpha   90.00
_cell.angle_beta   90.00
_cell.angle_gamma   90.00
#
_symmetry.space_group_name_H-M   'P 1'
#
loop_
_entity.id
_entity.type
_entity.pdbx_description
1 polymer ?
#
loop_
_entity_poly.entity_id
_entity_poly.type
_entity_poly.pdbx_seq_one_letter_code
_entity_poly.pdbx_strand_id
1 'polypeptide(L)'
;METVDIQAVESKLSDVTVTPIPMNVPKLTVSTHAPQVKPETAVPGQSKYSQILAAIQEIRRDVRPSYAGSKSAAERLKRGIVNARILVRECLLETERSARQ
;
A
#
# COMPACT_ATOMS: atom_id res chain seq x y z
N MET A 1 32.37 7.95 -46.22
CA MET A 1 32.78 6.97 -45.20
C MET A 1 33.05 7.78 -43.95
N GLU A 2 32.02 7.82 -43.12
CA GLU A 2 31.82 8.83 -42.09
C GLU A 2 32.67 8.46 -40.87
N THR A 3 33.66 9.30 -40.55
CA THR A 3 34.52 9.11 -39.39
C THR A 3 33.74 9.49 -38.14
N VAL A 4 33.21 8.50 -37.44
CA VAL A 4 32.47 8.67 -36.19
C VAL A 4 33.41 9.21 -35.11
N ASP A 5 33.08 10.39 -34.60
CA ASP A 5 33.74 11.13 -33.53
C ASP A 5 33.69 10.32 -32.21
N ILE A 6 34.82 9.71 -31.83
CA ILE A 6 34.92 8.85 -30.62
C ILE A 6 35.01 9.68 -29.32
N GLN A 7 34.97 11.02 -29.38
CA GLN A 7 35.09 11.88 -28.19
C GLN A 7 33.77 12.26 -27.51
N ALA A 8 32.62 11.67 -27.89
CA ALA A 8 31.32 12.03 -27.35
C ALA A 8 30.76 11.12 -26.23
N VAL A 9 31.47 10.05 -25.81
CA VAL A 9 30.89 9.02 -24.92
C VAL A 9 31.28 9.15 -23.44
N GLU A 10 32.26 9.99 -23.11
CA GLU A 10 32.83 10.02 -21.74
C GLU A 10 32.22 11.08 -20.80
N SER A 11 31.19 11.81 -21.25
CA SER A 11 30.59 12.91 -20.47
C SER A 11 29.23 12.55 -19.84
N LYS A 12 29.08 11.35 -19.24
CA LYS A 12 27.85 10.97 -18.53
C LYS A 12 28.02 10.24 -17.18
N LEU A 13 29.22 10.16 -16.61
CA LEU A 13 29.40 9.45 -15.32
C LEU A 13 29.82 10.31 -14.11
N SER A 14 29.85 11.64 -14.19
CA SER A 14 30.29 12.47 -13.06
C SER A 14 29.21 12.91 -12.07
N ASP A 15 27.97 12.42 -12.15
CA ASP A 15 26.90 12.83 -11.23
C ASP A 15 26.12 11.64 -10.64
N VAL A 16 26.85 10.74 -9.96
CA VAL A 16 26.26 9.87 -8.94
C VAL A 16 26.95 10.19 -7.63
N THR A 17 26.56 11.32 -7.04
CA THR A 17 26.85 11.55 -5.61
C THR A 17 25.91 10.68 -4.79
N VAL A 18 26.48 9.71 -4.07
CA VAL A 18 25.75 8.89 -3.10
C VAL A 18 25.44 9.75 -1.88
N THR A 19 24.20 10.21 -1.73
CA THR A 19 23.74 10.87 -0.51
C THR A 19 23.60 9.82 0.60
N PRO A 20 24.34 9.89 1.72
CA PRO A 20 24.13 8.99 2.83
C PRO A 20 22.78 9.28 3.50
N ILE A 21 21.94 8.25 3.63
CA ILE A 21 20.67 8.31 4.36
C ILE A 21 20.97 8.21 5.86
N PRO A 22 20.57 9.18 6.71
CA PRO A 22 20.72 9.04 8.16
C PRO A 22 19.79 7.95 8.69
N MET A 23 20.36 6.97 9.40
CA MET A 23 19.61 5.93 10.11
C MET A 23 18.94 6.52 11.35
N ASN A 24 17.65 6.84 11.24
CA ASN A 24 16.85 7.22 12.40
C ASN A 24 16.45 5.96 13.18
N VAL A 25 17.25 5.61 14.20
CA VAL A 25 16.92 4.55 15.16
C VAL A 25 15.70 4.96 16.02
N PRO A 26 14.56 4.25 15.96
CA PRO A 26 13.45 4.54 16.87
C PRO A 26 13.84 4.06 18.27
N LYS A 27 13.99 5.01 19.19
CA LYS A 27 14.10 4.74 20.63
C LYS A 27 12.79 4.09 21.09
N LEU A 28 12.88 2.87 21.62
CA LEU A 28 11.78 2.18 22.30
C LEU A 28 11.34 3.00 23.51
N THR A 29 10.21 3.70 23.39
CA THR A 29 9.47 4.22 24.54
C THR A 29 8.40 3.20 24.89
N VAL A 30 8.63 2.46 25.98
CA VAL A 30 7.59 1.67 26.63
C VAL A 30 6.53 2.65 27.14
N SER A 31 5.34 2.60 26.54
CA SER A 31 4.18 3.32 27.04
C SER A 31 3.10 2.28 27.33
N THR A 32 2.77 2.19 28.60
CA THR A 32 1.69 1.39 29.17
C THR A 32 0.36 1.97 28.70
N HIS A 33 -0.49 1.19 28.03
CA HIS A 33 -1.83 1.65 27.63
C HIS A 33 -2.92 0.74 28.20
N ALA A 34 -3.73 1.33 29.08
CA ALA A 34 -5.04 0.86 29.52
C ALA A 34 -6.02 0.73 28.33
N PRO A 35 -7.10 -0.06 28.45
CA PRO A 35 -8.01 -0.31 27.34
C PRO A 35 -8.92 0.91 27.13
N GLN A 36 -8.64 1.69 26.09
CA GLN A 36 -9.58 2.71 25.60
C GLN A 36 -10.29 2.19 24.36
N VAL A 37 -11.56 1.84 24.54
CA VAL A 37 -12.55 1.67 23.48
C VAL A 37 -12.72 3.02 22.78
N LYS A 38 -12.08 3.17 21.61
CA LYS A 38 -12.26 4.32 20.74
C LYS A 38 -13.39 3.99 19.75
N PRO A 39 -14.47 4.78 19.68
CA PRO A 39 -15.50 4.57 18.68
C PRO A 39 -14.87 4.78 17.30
N GLU A 40 -15.15 3.84 16.39
CA GLU A 40 -14.68 3.80 15.01
C GLU A 40 -15.33 4.95 14.23
N THR A 41 -14.84 6.16 14.43
CA THR A 41 -15.16 7.31 13.58
C THR A 41 -14.35 7.16 12.31
N ALA A 42 -15.06 6.98 11.19
CA ALA A 42 -14.49 7.02 9.85
C ALA A 42 -13.58 8.24 9.72
N VAL A 43 -12.27 8.01 9.65
CA VAL A 43 -11.27 9.05 9.52
C VAL A 43 -11.47 9.72 8.15
N PRO A 44 -11.86 11.00 8.08
CA PRO A 44 -11.99 11.70 6.81
C PRO A 44 -10.57 11.88 6.24
N GLY A 45 -10.18 11.01 5.30
CA GLY A 45 -8.85 11.05 4.70
C GLY A 45 -8.38 9.74 4.06
N GLN A 46 -9.02 8.60 4.34
CA GLN A 46 -8.74 7.39 3.56
C GLN A 46 -9.53 7.45 2.26
N SER A 47 -8.90 7.97 1.20
CA SER A 47 -9.44 7.90 -0.16
C SER A 47 -9.85 6.45 -0.47
N LYS A 48 -10.91 6.26 -1.27
CA LYS A 48 -11.38 4.91 -1.63
C LYS A 48 -10.27 4.04 -2.22
N TYR A 49 -9.33 4.66 -2.93
CA TYR A 49 -8.12 4.00 -3.41
C TYR A 49 -7.24 3.45 -2.26
N SER A 50 -6.97 4.23 -1.22
CA SER A 50 -6.23 3.78 -0.04
C SER A 50 -6.93 2.61 0.68
N GLN A 51 -8.27 2.65 0.77
CA GLN A 51 -9.05 1.55 1.36
C GLN A 51 -8.94 0.27 0.53
N ILE A 52 -9.00 0.37 -0.80
CA ILE A 52 -8.83 -0.78 -1.71
C ILE A 52 -7.41 -1.34 -1.59
N LEU A 53 -6.39 -0.49 -1.55
CA LEU A 53 -5.01 -0.93 -1.35
C LEU A 53 -4.83 -1.69 -0.03
N ALA A 54 -5.40 -1.18 1.07
CA ALA A 54 -5.35 -1.84 2.37
C ALA A 54 -6.03 -3.23 2.31
N ALA A 55 -7.22 -3.32 1.71
CA ALA A 55 -7.93 -4.58 1.54
C ALA A 55 -7.11 -5.61 0.74
N ILE A 56 -6.40 -5.17 -0.31
CA ILE A 56 -5.52 -6.03 -1.09
C ILE A 56 -4.36 -6.59 -0.24
N GLN A 57 -3.74 -5.76 0.61
CA GLN A 57 -2.64 -6.22 1.47
C GLN A 57 -3.11 -7.24 2.50
N GLU A 58 -4.30 -7.05 3.09
CA GLU A 58 -4.88 -8.03 4.01
C GLU A 58 -5.18 -9.36 3.33
N ILE A 59 -5.80 -9.33 2.14
CA ILE A 59 -6.05 -10.52 1.33
C ILE A 59 -4.73 -11.26 1.07
N ARG A 60 -3.69 -10.55 0.60
CA ARG A 60 -2.37 -11.13 0.31
C ARG A 60 -1.74 -11.82 1.53
N ARG A 61 -1.90 -11.24 2.72
CA ARG A 61 -1.35 -11.79 3.98
C ARG A 61 -1.96 -13.14 4.32
N ASP A 62 -3.25 -13.33 4.08
CA ASP A 62 -3.97 -14.56 4.43
C ASP A 62 -3.82 -15.68 3.37
N VAL A 63 -3.32 -15.37 2.17
CA VAL A 63 -3.13 -16.37 1.09
C VAL A 63 -2.23 -17.54 1.52
N ARG A 64 -0.98 -17.26 1.93
CA ARG A 64 -0.03 -18.34 2.30
C ARG A 64 -0.52 -19.18 3.48
N PRO A 65 -0.98 -18.60 4.61
CA PRO A 65 -1.51 -19.38 5.72
C PRO A 65 -2.76 -20.19 5.36
N SER A 66 -3.60 -19.70 4.44
CA SER A 66 -4.75 -20.44 3.92
C SER A 66 -4.31 -21.70 3.17
N TYR A 67 -3.29 -21.60 2.30
CA TYR A 67 -2.74 -22.77 1.61
C TYR A 67 -1.99 -23.73 2.53
N ALA A 68 -1.46 -23.24 3.66
CA ALA A 68 -0.86 -24.06 4.71
C ALA A 68 -1.90 -24.78 5.60
N GLY A 69 -3.19 -24.69 5.28
CA GLY A 69 -4.27 -25.40 6.00
C GLY A 69 -4.89 -24.63 7.17
N SER A 70 -4.57 -23.34 7.36
CA SER A 70 -5.20 -22.53 8.41
C SER A 70 -6.65 -22.19 8.05
N LYS A 71 -7.60 -22.83 8.74
CA LYS A 71 -9.05 -22.57 8.57
C LYS A 71 -9.41 -21.11 8.83
N SER A 72 -8.84 -20.50 9.86
CA SER A 72 -9.09 -19.10 10.21
C SER A 72 -8.59 -18.14 9.14
N ALA A 73 -7.42 -18.41 8.53
CA ALA A 73 -6.91 -17.60 7.44
C ALA A 73 -7.76 -17.75 6.17
N ALA A 74 -8.20 -18.97 5.84
CA ALA A 74 -9.11 -19.21 4.71
C ALA A 74 -10.44 -18.45 4.88
N GLU A 75 -10.98 -18.43 6.09
CA GLU A 75 -12.18 -17.66 6.43
C GLU A 75 -11.98 -16.16 6.30
N ARG A 76 -10.86 -15.62 6.81
CA ARG A 76 -10.50 -14.20 6.63
C ARG A 76 -10.29 -13.85 5.17
N LEU A 77 -9.64 -14.71 4.40
CA LEU A 77 -9.39 -14.53 2.97
C LEU A 77 -10.72 -14.41 2.21
N LYS A 78 -11.68 -15.32 2.45
CA LYS A 78 -13.01 -15.26 1.85
C LYS A 78 -13.74 -13.96 2.21
N ARG A 79 -13.73 -13.57 3.48
CA ARG A 79 -14.35 -12.31 3.93
C ARG A 79 -13.70 -11.08 3.30
N GLY A 80 -12.36 -11.04 3.27
CA GLY A 80 -11.60 -9.95 2.66
C GLY A 80 -11.92 -9.77 1.18
N ILE A 81 -12.04 -10.87 0.43
CA ILE A 81 -12.43 -10.83 -0.99
C ILE A 81 -13.85 -10.26 -1.16
N VAL A 82 -14.82 -10.70 -0.35
CA VAL A 82 -16.20 -10.18 -0.44
C VAL A 82 -16.25 -8.69 -0.09
N ASN A 83 -15.56 -8.28 0.98
CA ASN A 83 -15.50 -6.88 1.40
C ASN A 83 -14.89 -6.00 0.31
N ALA A 84 -13.75 -6.40 -0.26
CA ALA A 84 -13.11 -5.68 -1.36
C ALA A 84 -14.05 -5.52 -2.57
N ARG A 85 -14.86 -6.54 -2.89
CA ARG A 85 -15.86 -6.45 -3.99
C ARG A 85 -16.96 -5.44 -3.70
N ILE A 86 -17.43 -5.33 -2.46
CA ILE A 86 -18.44 -4.35 -2.06
C ILE A 86 -17.84 -2.94 -2.19
N LEU A 87 -16.65 -2.73 -1.64
CA LEU A 87 -15.94 -1.45 -1.68
C LEU A 87 -15.72 -0.95 -3.13
N VAL A 88 -15.37 -1.85 -4.05
CA VAL A 88 -15.22 -1.51 -5.47
C VAL A 88 -16.56 -1.09 -6.09
N ARG A 89 -17.67 -1.77 -5.78
CA ARG A 89 -19.00 -1.36 -6.26
C ARG A 89 -19.38 0.03 -5.75
N GLU A 90 -19.12 0.31 -4.48
CA GLU A 90 -19.35 1.62 -3.90
C GLU A 90 -18.48 2.70 -4.55
N CYS A 91 -17.23 2.37 -4.92
CA CYS A 91 -16.33 3.26 -5.63
C CYS A 91 -16.86 3.60 -7.03
N LEU A 92 -17.34 2.60 -7.78
CA LEU A 92 -17.93 2.80 -9.10
C LEU A 92 -19.18 3.66 -9.02
N LEU A 93 -20.11 3.35 -8.11
CA LEU A 93 -21.36 4.10 -7.94
C LEU A 93 -21.12 5.57 -7.57
N GLU A 94 -20.15 5.84 -6.69
CA GLU A 94 -19.79 7.22 -6.35
C GLU A 94 -19.19 7.95 -7.54
N THR A 95 -18.28 7.30 -8.29
CA THR A 95 -17.67 7.89 -9.48
C THR A 95 -18.73 8.25 -10.52
N GLU A 96 -19.71 7.37 -10.75
CA GLU A 96 -20.81 7.64 -11.67
C GLU A 96 -21.73 8.77 -11.20
N ARG A 97 -21.95 8.93 -9.88
CA ARG A 97 -22.71 10.06 -9.33
C ARG A 97 -21.94 11.36 -9.47
N SER A 98 -20.66 11.38 -9.12
CA SER A 98 -19.79 12.55 -9.24
C SER A 98 -19.62 13.00 -10.68
N ALA A 99 -19.67 12.09 -11.66
CA ALA A 99 -19.62 12.44 -13.09
C ALA A 99 -20.93 13.02 -13.64
N ARG A 100 -22.06 12.87 -12.90
CA ARG A 100 -23.38 13.41 -13.27
C ARG A 100 -23.71 14.74 -12.59
N GLN A 101 -22.93 15.13 -11.58
CA GLN A 101 -23.01 16.43 -10.90
C GLN A 101 -22.12 17.45 -11.61
#